data_AF-N0B976-F1
#
_entry.id   AF-N0B976-F1
#
_cell.length_a   1.000
_cell.length_b   1.000
_cell.length_c   1.000
_cell.angle_alpha   90.00
_cell.angle_beta   90.00
_cell.angle_gamma   90.00
#
_symmetry.space_group_name_H-M   'P 1'
#
loop_
_entity.id
_entity.type
_entity.pdbx_description
1 polymer ?
#
loop_
_entity_poly.entity_id
_entity_poly.type
_entity_poly.pdbx_seq_one_letter_code
_entity_poly.pdbx_strand_id
1 'polypeptide(L)'
;MNDVGNGQRVLWMVLITSLAAPFFASLVCIGLALIRPVTEFLMPEAPMPPLGVFAIDVFAWSALPSTVAALGLTPFVLQHGSYSWLHAAVAGVLAFMAGAIIFPFTSHGALPFLAFLAGLIAIGMRKLLITGGILFETPKS
;
A
#
# COMPACT_ATOMS: atom_id res chain seq x y z
N MET A 1 1.10 27.57 -15.77
CA MET A 1 0.57 26.21 -15.46
C MET A 1 -0.56 26.41 -14.48
N ASN A 2 -1.78 25.98 -14.80
CA ASN A 2 -2.91 26.09 -13.88
C ASN A 2 -2.54 25.40 -12.57
N ASP A 3 -2.62 26.12 -11.45
CA ASP A 3 -2.35 25.58 -10.12
C ASP A 3 -3.30 24.40 -9.87
N VAL A 4 -2.75 23.19 -9.93
CA VAL A 4 -3.48 21.97 -9.59
C VAL A 4 -3.90 22.09 -8.13
N GLY A 5 -5.19 22.35 -7.90
CA GLY A 5 -5.75 22.52 -6.57
C GLY A 5 -5.57 21.27 -5.71
N ASN A 6 -5.47 21.44 -4.39
CA ASN A 6 -5.25 20.33 -3.46
C ASN A 6 -6.31 19.22 -3.60
N GLY A 7 -7.56 19.55 -3.96
CA GLY A 7 -8.59 18.56 -4.25
C GLY A 7 -8.27 17.64 -5.44
N GLN A 8 -7.68 18.18 -6.52
CA GLN A 8 -7.23 17.37 -7.65
C GLN A 8 -6.02 16.51 -7.28
N ARG A 9 -5.12 17.01 -6.41
CA ARG A 9 -3.99 16.22 -5.89
C ARG A 9 -4.46 15.03 -5.06
N VAL A 10 -5.45 15.24 -4.20
CA VAL A 10 -6.11 14.17 -3.43
C VAL A 10 -6.72 13.14 -4.35
N LEU A 11 -7.50 13.57 -5.34
CA LEU A 11 -8.16 12.65 -6.27
C LEU A 11 -7.12 11.74 -6.96
N TRP A 12 -6.05 12.33 -7.50
CA TRP A 12 -4.99 11.57 -8.14
C TRP A 12 -4.21 10.69 -7.16
N MET A 13 -3.90 11.18 -5.96
CA MET A 13 -3.28 10.38 -4.91
C MET A 13 -4.12 9.13 -4.61
N VAL A 14 -5.43 9.29 -4.37
CA VAL A 14 -6.31 8.17 -4.03
C VAL A 14 -6.35 7.17 -5.19
N LEU A 15 -6.65 7.62 -6.40
CA LEU A 15 -6.75 6.74 -7.57
C LEU A 15 -5.47 5.96 -7.83
N ILE A 16 -4.31 6.62 -7.79
CA ILE A 16 -3.02 5.97 -8.05
C ILE A 16 -2.66 5.04 -6.91
N THR A 17 -2.86 5.43 -5.66
CA THR A 17 -2.51 4.59 -4.50
C THR A 17 -3.38 3.34 -4.44
N SER A 18 -4.68 3.46 -4.74
CA SER A 18 -5.63 2.35 -4.82
C SER A 18 -5.32 1.32 -5.91
N LEU A 19 -4.49 1.64 -6.91
CA LEU A 19 -4.13 0.73 -8.02
C LEU A 19 -2.67 0.27 -7.94
N ALA A 20 -1.74 1.21 -7.73
CA ALA A 20 -0.33 0.92 -7.74
C ALA A 20 0.14 0.21 -6.45
N ALA A 21 -0.40 0.56 -5.28
CA ALA A 21 -0.01 -0.13 -4.05
C ALA A 21 -0.39 -1.63 -4.08
N PRO A 22 -1.61 -2.02 -4.52
CA PRO A 22 -1.94 -3.43 -4.74
C PRO A 22 -1.04 -4.12 -5.76
N PHE A 23 -0.71 -3.45 -6.86
CA PHE A 23 0.20 -3.99 -7.86
C PHE A 23 1.57 -4.33 -7.26
N PHE A 24 2.16 -3.40 -6.50
CA PHE A 24 3.44 -3.66 -5.82
C PHE A 24 3.33 -4.71 -4.72
N ALA A 25 2.22 -4.74 -3.98
CA ALA A 25 1.97 -5.79 -2.99
C ALA A 25 1.94 -7.18 -3.64
N SER A 26 1.25 -7.32 -4.78
CA SER A 26 1.25 -8.57 -5.55
C SER A 26 2.64 -8.96 -6.03
N LEU A 27 3.43 -8.02 -6.58
CA LEU A 27 4.80 -8.32 -6.99
C LEU A 27 5.69 -8.77 -5.83
N VAL A 28 5.56 -8.14 -4.66
CA VAL A 28 6.30 -8.53 -3.46
C VAL A 28 5.88 -9.93 -3.00
N CYS A 29 4.57 -10.21 -2.95
CA CYS A 29 4.07 -11.53 -2.57
C CYS A 29 4.48 -12.62 -3.57
N ILE A 30 4.47 -12.35 -4.88
CA ILE A 30 5.00 -13.27 -5.89
C ILE A 30 6.50 -13.50 -5.66
N GLY A 31 7.26 -12.43 -5.41
CA GLY A 31 8.68 -12.52 -5.09
C GLY A 31 8.93 -13.45 -3.90
N LEU A 32 8.19 -13.25 -2.80
CA LEU A 32 8.24 -14.10 -1.61
C LEU A 32 7.84 -15.56 -1.91
N ALA A 33 6.85 -15.77 -2.78
CA ALA A 33 6.41 -17.10 -3.22
C ALA A 33 7.45 -17.80 -4.11
N LEU A 34 8.24 -17.08 -4.90
CA LEU A 34 9.31 -17.66 -5.72
C LEU A 34 10.52 -18.07 -4.89
N ILE A 35 10.82 -17.35 -3.80
CA ILE A 35 11.89 -17.68 -2.85
C ILE A 35 11.40 -18.48 -1.65
N ARG A 36 10.25 -19.17 -1.78
CA ARG A 36 9.59 -19.96 -0.72
C ARG A 36 10.51 -20.88 0.09
N PRO A 37 11.50 -21.62 -0.48
CA PRO A 37 12.40 -22.45 0.34
C PRO A 37 13.20 -21.66 1.39
N VAL A 38 13.25 -20.32 1.29
CA VAL A 38 13.90 -19.42 2.25
C VAL A 38 12.87 -18.66 3.11
N THR A 39 11.60 -18.64 2.72
CA THR A 39 10.52 -17.86 3.36
C THR A 39 9.39 -18.72 3.94
N GLU A 40 9.61 -20.04 4.11
CA GLU A 40 8.65 -20.98 4.72
C GLU A 40 8.07 -20.50 6.05
N PHE A 41 8.87 -19.80 6.86
CA PHE A 41 8.41 -19.21 8.14
C PHE A 41 7.35 -18.09 7.98
N LEU A 42 7.26 -17.48 6.78
CA LEU A 42 6.29 -16.43 6.44
C LEU A 42 5.08 -16.98 5.69
N MET A 43 5.28 -17.99 4.82
CA MET A 43 4.21 -18.56 4.00
C MET A 43 4.13 -20.08 4.21
N PRO A 44 3.31 -20.57 5.16
CA PRO A 44 3.20 -21.99 5.44
C PRO A 44 2.77 -22.81 4.22
N GLU A 45 3.07 -24.11 4.23
CA GLU A 45 2.82 -25.11 3.16
C GLU A 45 1.32 -25.33 2.88
N ALA A 46 0.63 -24.33 2.32
CA ALA A 46 -0.60 -24.56 1.59
C ALA A 46 -0.28 -24.87 0.11
N PRO A 47 -1.06 -25.74 -0.56
CA PRO A 47 -1.03 -25.86 -2.02
C PRO A 47 -1.25 -24.47 -2.61
N MET A 48 -0.21 -23.91 -3.23
CA MET A 48 -0.29 -22.56 -3.76
C MET A 48 -1.06 -22.63 -5.08
N PRO A 49 -2.07 -21.77 -5.29
CA PRO A 49 -2.69 -21.66 -6.60
C PRO A 49 -1.64 -21.23 -7.64
N PRO A 50 -1.92 -21.39 -8.95
CA PRO A 50 -1.02 -20.90 -9.99
C PRO A 50 -0.59 -19.45 -9.73
N LEU A 51 0.68 -19.11 -9.98
CA LEU A 51 1.26 -17.81 -9.61
C LEU A 51 0.43 -16.60 -10.10
N GLY A 52 -0.16 -16.71 -11.30
CA GLY A 52 -1.03 -15.66 -11.84
C GLY A 52 -2.32 -15.48 -11.03
N VAL A 53 -2.94 -16.58 -10.56
CA VAL A 53 -4.14 -16.54 -9.71
C VAL A 53 -3.79 -15.95 -8.36
N PHE A 54 -2.69 -16.42 -7.75
CA PHE A 54 -2.18 -15.87 -6.49
C PHE A 54 -1.93 -14.35 -6.56
N ALA A 55 -1.33 -13.87 -7.65
CA ALA A 55 -1.08 -12.45 -7.88
C ALA A 55 -2.37 -11.63 -7.91
N ILE A 56 -3.40 -12.15 -8.58
CA ILE A 56 -4.72 -11.52 -8.69
C ILE A 56 -5.41 -11.50 -7.32
N ASP A 57 -5.34 -12.59 -6.56
CA ASP A 57 -5.94 -12.66 -5.22
C ASP A 57 -5.31 -11.65 -4.26
N VAL A 58 -3.97 -11.54 -4.25
CA VAL A 58 -3.26 -10.53 -3.46
C VAL A 58 -3.64 -9.11 -3.90
N PHE A 59 -3.76 -8.88 -5.22
CA PHE A 59 -4.13 -7.57 -5.76
C PHE A 59 -5.55 -7.20 -5.30
N ALA A 60 -6.51 -8.09 -5.49
CA ALA A 60 -7.91 -7.89 -5.11
C ALA A 60 -8.06 -7.64 -3.61
N TRP A 61 -7.36 -8.43 -2.79
CA TRP A 61 -7.39 -8.27 -1.33
C TRP A 61 -6.78 -6.95 -0.87
N SER A 62 -5.63 -6.56 -1.44
CA SER A 62 -4.90 -5.35 -1.05
C SER A 62 -5.48 -4.04 -1.59
N ALA A 63 -6.40 -4.10 -2.56
CA ALA A 63 -7.12 -2.94 -3.10
C ALA A 63 -7.92 -2.19 -2.01
N LEU A 64 -8.55 -2.91 -1.08
CA LEU A 64 -9.32 -2.28 0.00
C LEU A 64 -8.41 -1.59 1.03
N PRO A 65 -7.42 -2.26 1.64
CA PRO A 65 -6.45 -1.63 2.54
C PRO A 65 -5.72 -0.43 1.90
N SER A 66 -5.27 -0.55 0.66
CA SER A 66 -4.57 0.56 -0.02
C SER A 66 -5.46 1.78 -0.22
N THR A 67 -6.73 1.57 -0.56
CA THR A 67 -7.72 2.64 -0.67
C THR A 67 -7.98 3.30 0.68
N VAL A 68 -8.14 2.50 1.75
CA VAL A 68 -8.33 3.02 3.11
C VAL A 68 -7.11 3.83 3.57
N ALA A 69 -5.90 3.36 3.31
CA ALA A 69 -4.67 4.10 3.59
C ALA A 69 -4.64 5.45 2.86
N ALA A 70 -4.98 5.46 1.57
CA ALA A 70 -5.01 6.68 0.77
C ALA A 70 -6.08 7.66 1.27
N LEU A 71 -7.28 7.17 1.60
CA LEU A 71 -8.35 7.99 2.17
C LEU A 71 -7.93 8.60 3.52
N GLY A 72 -7.25 7.84 4.37
CA GLY A 72 -6.70 8.35 5.64
C GLY A 72 -5.69 9.48 5.47
N LEU A 73 -5.03 9.58 4.31
CA LEU A 73 -4.06 10.64 3.99
C LEU A 73 -4.71 11.89 3.34
N THR A 74 -5.96 11.79 2.92
CA THR A 74 -6.74 12.87 2.30
C THR A 74 -6.70 14.20 3.07
N PRO A 75 -6.98 14.25 4.38
CA PRO A 75 -7.00 15.53 5.11
C PRO A 75 -5.65 16.25 5.06
N PHE A 76 -4.54 15.51 5.10
CA PHE A 76 -3.20 16.10 5.02
C PHE A 76 -2.93 16.73 3.65
N VAL A 77 -3.31 16.06 2.56
CA VAL A 77 -3.13 16.60 1.20
C VAL A 77 -4.09 17.76 0.93
N LEU A 78 -5.32 17.73 1.42
CA LEU A 78 -6.25 18.87 1.30
C LEU A 78 -5.68 20.13 1.96
N GLN A 79 -5.12 19.99 3.16
CA GLN A 79 -4.60 21.12 3.94
C GLN A 79 -3.23 21.60 3.44
N HIS A 80 -2.29 20.67 3.23
CA HIS A 80 -0.87 21.03 3.02
C HIS A 80 -0.35 20.68 1.62
N GLY A 81 -1.18 20.05 0.77
CA GLY A 81 -0.77 19.54 -0.55
C GLY A 81 0.26 18.40 -0.51
N SER A 82 0.54 17.87 0.68
CA SER A 82 1.50 16.78 0.94
C SER A 82 1.28 16.16 2.32
N TYR A 83 2.06 15.12 2.64
CA TYR A 83 2.16 14.48 3.94
C TYR A 83 3.60 13.99 4.16
N SER A 84 3.99 13.67 5.40
CA SER A 84 5.33 13.14 5.68
C SER A 84 5.43 11.63 5.38
N TRP A 85 6.65 11.11 5.25
CA TRP A 85 6.88 9.66 5.07
C TRP A 85 6.30 8.84 6.23
N LEU A 86 6.29 9.40 7.45
CA LEU A 86 5.76 8.73 8.63
C LEU A 86 4.24 8.58 8.55
N HIS A 87 3.52 9.62 8.09
CA HIS A 87 2.08 9.52 7.84
C HIS A 87 1.77 8.41 6.83
N ALA A 88 2.56 8.32 5.76
CA ALA A 88 2.42 7.27 4.76
C ALA A 88 2.61 5.87 5.37
N ALA A 89 3.68 5.69 6.13
CA ALA A 89 4.00 4.41 6.78
C ALA A 89 2.87 3.97 7.73
N VAL A 90 2.43 4.89 8.60
CA VAL A 90 1.35 4.63 9.57
C VAL A 90 0.04 4.30 8.86
N ALA A 91 -0.33 5.06 7.82
CA ALA A 91 -1.53 4.79 7.04
C ALA A 91 -1.49 3.41 6.38
N GLY A 92 -0.35 3.03 5.78
CA GLY A 92 -0.16 1.71 5.17
C GLY A 92 -0.27 0.56 6.17
N VAL A 93 0.42 0.68 7.31
CA VAL A 93 0.40 -0.34 8.39
C VAL A 93 -1.00 -0.47 8.97
N LEU A 94 -1.65 0.63 9.35
CA LEU A 94 -2.98 0.60 9.98
C LEU A 94 -4.05 0.07 9.03
N ALA A 95 -4.01 0.46 7.76
CA ALA A 95 -4.99 -0.04 6.80
C ALA A 95 -4.79 -1.53 6.49
N PHE A 96 -3.53 -2.00 6.42
CA PHE A 96 -3.25 -3.44 6.31
C PHE A 96 -3.80 -4.20 7.53
N MET A 97 -3.53 -3.71 8.74
CA MET A 97 -4.03 -4.34 9.96
C MET A 97 -5.56 -4.35 10.02
N ALA A 98 -6.22 -3.25 9.62
CA ALA A 98 -7.67 -3.20 9.50
C ALA A 98 -8.18 -4.24 8.48
N GLY A 99 -7.52 -4.35 7.33
CA GLY A 99 -7.82 -5.38 6.33
C GLY A 99 -7.68 -6.80 6.87
N ALA A 100 -6.60 -7.09 7.60
CA ALA A 100 -6.35 -8.40 8.19
C ALA A 100 -7.33 -8.79 9.30
N ILE A 101 -7.91 -7.80 10.01
CA ILE A 101 -8.97 -8.01 11.01
C ILE A 101 -10.31 -8.31 10.34
N ILE A 102 -10.66 -7.56 9.28
CA ILE A 102 -11.95 -7.72 8.58
C ILE A 102 -11.96 -8.99 7.71
N PHE A 103 -10.84 -9.28 7.05
CA PHE A 103 -10.64 -10.45 6.20
C PHE A 103 -9.55 -11.31 6.82
N PRO A 104 -9.93 -12.33 7.63
CA PRO A 104 -8.99 -13.07 8.45
C PRO A 104 -7.88 -13.71 7.61
N PHE A 105 -6.65 -13.37 7.95
CA PHE A 105 -5.47 -13.98 7.33
C PHE A 105 -5.16 -15.31 8.01
N THR A 106 -4.92 -16.37 7.24
CA THR A 106 -4.65 -17.70 7.79
C THR A 106 -3.27 -17.79 8.45
N SER A 107 -2.28 -17.03 7.99
CA SER A 107 -0.90 -17.03 8.54
C SER A 107 -0.68 -15.85 9.51
N HIS A 108 -0.97 -16.08 10.80
CA HIS A 108 -0.84 -15.05 11.84
C HIS A 108 0.61 -14.64 12.13
N GLY A 109 1.57 -15.56 11.94
CA GLY A 109 3.00 -15.31 12.18
C GLY A 109 3.63 -14.34 11.16
N ALA A 110 3.06 -14.24 9.96
CA ALA A 110 3.55 -13.36 8.90
C ALA A 110 2.99 -11.94 8.98
N LEU A 111 1.96 -11.71 9.79
CA LEU A 111 1.25 -10.42 9.87
C LEU A 111 2.17 -9.23 10.20
N PRO A 112 3.08 -9.29 11.19
CA PRO A 112 3.95 -8.15 11.50
C PRO A 112 4.87 -7.78 10.33
N PHE A 113 5.40 -8.79 9.62
CA PHE A 113 6.27 -8.60 8.47
C PHE A 113 5.50 -8.01 7.28
N LEU A 114 4.32 -8.55 6.97
CA LEU A 114 3.48 -8.05 5.89
C LEU A 114 2.96 -6.63 6.18
N ALA A 115 2.63 -6.32 7.44
CA ALA A 115 2.26 -4.97 7.86
C ALA A 115 3.44 -3.99 7.66
N PHE A 116 4.66 -4.39 8.01
CA PHE A 116 5.87 -3.61 7.75
C PHE A 116 6.08 -3.37 6.25
N LEU A 117 5.93 -4.40 5.42
CA LEU A 117 6.00 -4.27 3.96
C LEU A 117 4.93 -3.33 3.41
N ALA A 118 3.69 -3.37 3.94
CA ALA A 118 2.64 -2.43 3.55
C ALA A 118 3.03 -0.98 3.87
N GLY A 119 3.66 -0.74 5.03
CA GLY A 119 4.25 0.56 5.37
C GLY A 119 5.33 1.00 4.39
N LEU A 120 6.24 0.10 4.00
CA LEU A 120 7.27 0.40 3.00
C LEU A 120 6.68 0.71 1.62
N ILE A 121 5.67 -0.04 1.18
CA ILE A 121 4.95 0.21 -0.07
C ILE A 121 4.30 1.60 -0.02
N ALA A 122 3.67 1.98 1.10
CA ALA A 122 3.05 3.30 1.25
C ALA A 122 4.09 4.44 1.21
N ILE A 123 5.27 4.26 1.81
CA ILE A 123 6.40 5.20 1.67
C ILE A 123 6.85 5.29 0.20
N GLY A 124 6.97 4.16 -0.48
CA GLY A 124 7.30 4.09 -1.91
C GLY A 124 6.28 4.84 -2.76
N MET A 125 4.99 4.66 -2.47
CA MET A 125 3.90 5.37 -3.14
C MET A 125 3.98 6.88 -2.94
N ARG A 126 4.31 7.35 -1.72
CA ARG A 126 4.58 8.78 -1.49
C ARG A 126 5.66 9.29 -2.43
N LYS A 127 6.79 8.58 -2.52
CA LYS A 127 7.90 8.98 -3.39
C LYS A 127 7.49 9.01 -4.86
N LEU A 128 6.72 8.01 -5.31
CA LEU A 128 6.18 7.96 -6.67
C LEU A 128 5.28 9.16 -6.96
N LEU A 129 4.37 9.51 -6.05
CA LEU A 129 3.45 10.65 -6.20
C LEU A 129 4.16 12.00 -6.20
N ILE A 130 5.24 12.16 -5.43
CA ILE A 130 6.09 13.36 -5.46
C ILE A 130 6.83 13.46 -6.80
N THR A 131 7.44 12.35 -7.23
CA THR A 131 8.18 12.28 -8.51
C THR A 131 7.26 12.52 -9.71
N GLY A 132 6.00 12.08 -9.64
CA GLY A 132 4.96 12.35 -10.63
C GLY A 132 4.37 13.75 -10.56
N GLY A 133 4.84 14.64 -9.67
CA GLY A 133 4.36 16.02 -9.54
C GLY A 133 2.99 16.17 -8.87
N ILE A 134 2.44 15.10 -8.31
CA ILE A 134 1.09 15.05 -7.74
C ILE A 134 1.08 15.61 -6.31
N LEU A 135 2.10 15.29 -5.52
CA LEU A 135 2.28 15.84 -4.17
C LEU A 135 3.44 16.83 -4.15
N PHE A 136 3.39 17.79 -3.23
CA PHE A 136 4.56 18.62 -2.95
C PHE A 136 5.62 17.82 -2.19
N GLU A 137 6.90 18.15 -2.40
CA GLU A 137 8.02 17.50 -1.72
C GLU A 137 7.99 17.76 -0.20
N THR A 138 7.67 19.00 0.18
CA THR A 138 7.49 19.46 1.55
C THR A 138 6.06 19.96 1.80
N PRO A 139 5.45 19.66 2.97
CA PRO A 139 4.19 20.26 3.37
C PRO A 139 4.36 21.78 3.46
N LYS A 140 3.39 22.56 2.97
CA LYS A 140 3.37 24.00 3.23
C LYS A 140 3.04 24.22 4.71
N SER A 141 3.93 24.92 5.43
CA SER A 141 3.72 25.35 6.82
C SER A 141 2.68 26.46 6.91
#